data_AF-A0A3N4VJF7-F1
#
_entry.id   AF-A0A3N4VJF7-F1
#
_cell.length_a   1.000
_cell.length_b   1.000
_cell.length_c   1.000
_cell.angle_alpha   90.00
_cell.angle_beta   90.00
_cell.angle_gamma   90.00
#
_symmetry.space_group_name_H-M   'P 1'
#
loop_
_entity.id
_entity.type
_entity.pdbx_description
1 polymer ?
#
loop_
_entity_poly.entity_id
_entity_poly.type
_entity_poly.pdbx_seq_one_letter_code
_entity_poly.pdbx_strand_id
1 'polypeptide(L)'
;MIATTPAPLPAPTAEHERIEALDALRGLALLGIFLMNVEQFGAPLVGMEEGIAPGQAWPDRVADAFVYVFVRSKFWTLFSLLFGMGFAAMLARAEARGAAFAPLYLRRSVALLAIGLAHALLVWSGDILVNYALAALLLLSLRRLPDSALWPAGASLYGAVIALGVLGALAVGALGALGAVPADPAAEAGEAALRQAEIEAYRHGGYAEATAMRLRYFLQMFWLNLALLPMVLGMFLIGAWFVRSGAIRDPAAHARLFRRLLWIGGPLGLAVTLASFALDPSPQTGGRPDARALLASTLHMAAAPAMALAYLAMAMLALQRGARWLRALAPAGRMALSNYLLQSLLGTWLFYGHGLGLWGEVGRAWQVAGVAAVFALQVAASRAWLARFRYGPVEWLWRGFTYGALPPMRRAAAR
;
A
#
# COMPACT_ATOMS: atom_id res chain seq x y z
N MET A 1 42.18 26.02 3.34
CA MET A 1 41.12 25.02 3.07
C MET A 1 40.34 24.81 4.36
N ILE A 2 39.14 25.39 4.47
CA ILE A 2 38.28 25.16 5.62
C ILE A 2 37.69 23.76 5.43
N ALA A 3 38.15 22.78 6.21
CA ALA A 3 37.53 21.47 6.27
C ALA A 3 36.10 21.65 6.79
N THR A 4 35.12 21.66 5.89
CA THR A 4 33.71 21.63 6.27
C THR A 4 33.43 20.27 6.88
N THR A 5 33.38 20.21 8.21
CA THR A 5 32.96 19.01 8.93
C THR A 5 31.60 18.59 8.38
N PRO A 6 31.43 17.35 7.88
CA PRO A 6 30.16 16.93 7.32
C PRO A 6 29.08 17.00 8.39
N ALA A 7 27.92 17.56 8.02
CA ALA A 7 26.79 17.70 8.93
C ALA A 7 26.42 16.35 9.56
N PRO A 8 26.14 16.29 10.87
CA PRO A 8 25.83 15.05 11.56
C PRO A 8 24.56 14.41 10.98
N LEU A 9 24.47 13.08 11.09
CA LEU A 9 23.23 12.38 10.71
C LEU A 9 22.13 12.70 11.73
N PRO A 10 20.85 12.85 11.29
CA PRO A 10 19.74 13.02 12.21
C PRO A 10 19.67 11.86 13.24
N ALA A 11 19.23 12.13 14.47
CA ALA A 11 18.93 11.09 15.46
C ALA A 11 17.55 10.43 15.22
N PRO A 12 17.30 9.21 15.77
CA PRO A 12 15.96 8.62 15.77
C PRO A 12 14.90 9.53 16.40
N THR A 13 13.70 9.58 15.81
CA THR A 13 12.56 10.34 16.36
C THR A 13 12.24 9.91 17.79
N ALA A 14 12.20 10.86 18.72
CA ALA A 14 11.82 10.61 20.11
C ALA A 14 10.31 10.34 20.23
N GLU A 15 9.89 9.70 21.33
CA GLU A 15 8.47 9.31 21.50
C GLU A 15 7.53 10.52 21.58
N HIS A 16 7.96 11.62 22.21
CA HIS A 16 7.19 12.87 22.30
C HIS A 16 7.12 13.66 20.98
N GLU A 17 8.00 13.37 20.02
CA GLU A 17 8.01 14.01 18.70
C GLU A 17 7.14 13.25 17.67
N ARG A 18 6.50 12.15 18.09
CA ARG A 18 5.65 11.34 17.21
C ARG A 18 4.27 11.96 17.04
N ILE A 19 3.78 11.94 15.82
CA ILE A 19 2.43 12.37 15.49
C ILE A 19 1.51 11.15 15.64
N GLU A 20 0.83 11.03 16.79
CA GLU A 20 -0.07 9.90 17.10
C GLU A 20 -1.08 9.65 15.99
N ALA A 21 -1.60 10.73 15.38
CA ALA A 21 -2.55 10.64 14.27
C ALA A 21 -2.00 9.87 13.06
N LEU A 22 -0.71 10.05 12.72
CA LEU A 22 -0.08 9.32 11.62
C LEU A 22 0.10 7.84 11.97
N ASP A 23 0.43 7.52 13.22
CA ASP A 23 0.55 6.13 13.66
C ASP A 23 -0.83 5.44 13.68
N ALA A 24 -1.89 6.12 14.13
CA ALA A 24 -3.27 5.61 14.05
C ALA A 24 -3.72 5.37 12.59
N LEU A 25 -3.46 6.33 11.69
CA LEU A 25 -3.76 6.23 10.27
C LEU A 25 -3.00 5.09 9.59
N ARG A 26 -1.73 4.86 9.97
CA ARG A 26 -0.96 3.68 9.48
C ARG A 26 -1.57 2.38 9.96
N GLY A 27 -2.04 2.32 11.21
CA GLY A 27 -2.76 1.15 11.72
C GLY A 27 -4.05 0.88 10.93
N LEU A 28 -4.86 1.92 10.69
CA LEU A 28 -6.05 1.81 9.84
C LEU A 28 -5.71 1.36 8.41
N ALA A 29 -4.66 1.95 7.82
CA ALA A 29 -4.23 1.58 6.48
C ALA A 29 -3.75 0.13 6.39
N LEU A 30 -3.09 -0.35 7.43
CA LEU A 30 -2.61 -1.73 7.50
C LEU A 30 -3.76 -2.75 7.57
N LEU A 31 -4.85 -2.46 8.28
CA LEU A 31 -6.06 -3.29 8.25
C LEU A 31 -6.62 -3.39 6.82
N GLY A 32 -6.76 -2.26 6.15
CA GLY A 32 -7.27 -2.23 4.78
C GLY A 32 -6.35 -2.94 3.78
N ILE A 33 -5.03 -2.83 3.94
CA ILE A 33 -4.05 -3.59 3.15
C ILE A 33 -4.26 -5.09 3.37
N PHE A 34 -4.45 -5.54 4.61
CA PHE A 34 -4.66 -6.96 4.88
C PHE A 34 -5.97 -7.49 4.29
N LEU A 35 -7.05 -6.70 4.37
CA LEU A 35 -8.35 -7.06 3.79
C LEU A 35 -8.30 -7.25 2.26
N MET A 36 -7.54 -6.43 1.54
CA MET A 36 -7.39 -6.64 0.10
C MET A 36 -6.39 -7.76 -0.23
N ASN A 37 -5.32 -7.91 0.56
CA ASN A 37 -4.28 -8.90 0.29
C ASN A 37 -4.68 -10.33 0.65
N VAL A 38 -5.65 -10.54 1.56
CA VAL A 38 -6.03 -11.91 1.97
C VAL A 38 -6.57 -12.75 0.81
N GLU A 39 -7.27 -12.12 -0.13
CA GLU A 39 -7.70 -12.73 -1.39
C GLU A 39 -6.49 -13.29 -2.13
N GLN A 40 -5.39 -12.53 -2.09
CA GLN A 40 -4.21 -12.83 -2.84
C GLN A 40 -3.35 -13.96 -2.29
N PHE A 41 -3.63 -14.41 -1.07
CA PHE A 41 -3.01 -15.59 -0.50
C PHE A 41 -3.75 -16.87 -0.85
N GLY A 42 -5.05 -16.78 -1.15
CA GLY A 42 -5.94 -17.95 -1.30
C GLY A 42 -6.46 -18.17 -2.72
N ALA A 43 -6.06 -17.36 -3.70
CA ALA A 43 -6.51 -17.42 -5.09
C ALA A 43 -5.36 -17.11 -6.07
N PRO A 44 -5.45 -17.55 -7.34
CA PRO A 44 -4.43 -17.26 -8.36
C PRO A 44 -4.31 -15.76 -8.66
N LEU A 45 -3.07 -15.26 -8.79
CA LEU A 45 -2.72 -13.87 -9.13
C LEU A 45 -3.08 -13.55 -10.58
N VAL A 46 -2.97 -14.55 -11.46
CA VAL A 46 -3.48 -14.45 -12.82
C VAL A 46 -4.99 -14.60 -12.77
N GLY A 47 -5.72 -13.57 -13.21
CA GLY A 47 -7.18 -13.50 -13.12
C GLY A 47 -7.73 -13.08 -11.74
N MET A 48 -6.87 -12.59 -10.85
CA MET A 48 -7.29 -12.08 -9.52
C MET A 48 -8.17 -10.80 -9.60
N GLU A 49 -8.24 -10.20 -10.78
CA GLU A 49 -9.16 -9.08 -11.07
C GLU A 49 -10.53 -9.55 -11.59
N GLU A 50 -10.77 -10.87 -11.74
CA GLU A 50 -12.06 -11.52 -12.06
C GLU A 50 -13.17 -11.27 -11.01
N GLY A 51 -13.01 -10.28 -10.12
CA GLY A 51 -13.96 -9.74 -9.15
C GLY A 51 -14.91 -10.75 -8.53
N ILE A 52 -16.21 -10.46 -8.55
CA ILE A 52 -17.22 -11.30 -7.89
C ILE A 52 -17.56 -12.49 -8.80
N ALA A 53 -17.01 -13.67 -8.49
CA ALA A 53 -17.24 -14.85 -9.31
C ALA A 53 -18.75 -15.20 -9.40
N PRO A 54 -19.28 -15.47 -10.62
CA PRO A 54 -20.64 -15.94 -10.80
C PRO A 54 -20.89 -17.22 -10.00
N GLY A 55 -22.00 -17.29 -9.26
CA GLY A 55 -22.35 -18.47 -8.46
C GLY A 55 -21.80 -18.49 -7.03
N GLN A 56 -21.02 -17.50 -6.60
CA GLN A 56 -20.63 -17.36 -5.18
C GLN A 56 -21.85 -17.29 -4.25
N ALA A 57 -21.69 -17.82 -3.03
CA ALA A 57 -22.68 -17.68 -1.98
C ALA A 57 -22.90 -16.20 -1.63
N TRP A 58 -24.13 -15.85 -1.23
CA TRP A 58 -24.50 -14.47 -0.93
C TRP A 58 -23.55 -13.75 0.05
N PRO A 59 -23.11 -14.38 1.17
CA PRO A 59 -22.17 -13.73 2.09
C PRO A 59 -20.84 -13.35 1.44
N ASP A 60 -20.32 -14.19 0.54
CA ASP A 60 -19.05 -13.97 -0.15
C ASP A 60 -19.16 -12.81 -1.13
N ARG A 61 -20.25 -12.73 -1.89
CA ARG A 61 -20.50 -11.59 -2.79
C ARG A 61 -20.59 -10.26 -2.07
N VAL A 62 -21.27 -10.23 -0.91
CA VAL A 62 -21.37 -9.02 -0.09
C VAL A 62 -20.00 -8.62 0.45
N ALA A 63 -19.20 -9.59 0.89
CA ALA A 63 -17.84 -9.35 1.35
C ALA A 63 -16.94 -8.81 0.22
N ASP A 64 -16.99 -9.39 -0.97
CA ASP A 64 -16.24 -8.89 -2.13
C ASP A 64 -16.69 -7.50 -2.55
N ALA A 65 -18.00 -7.24 -2.64
CA ALA A 65 -18.52 -5.91 -2.95
C ALA A 65 -18.07 -4.88 -1.92
N PHE A 66 -18.08 -5.23 -0.63
CA PHE A 66 -17.57 -4.37 0.43
C PHE A 66 -16.08 -4.06 0.26
N VAL A 67 -15.25 -5.09 0.04
CA VAL A 67 -13.80 -4.90 -0.15
C VAL A 67 -13.54 -4.09 -1.42
N TYR A 68 -14.21 -4.39 -2.53
CA TYR A 68 -14.09 -3.64 -3.78
C TYR A 68 -14.41 -2.15 -3.57
N VAL A 69 -15.58 -1.84 -3.02
CA VAL A 69 -16.06 -0.46 -2.91
C VAL A 69 -15.23 0.34 -1.91
N PHE A 70 -14.97 -0.21 -0.72
CA PHE A 70 -14.41 0.57 0.39
C PHE A 70 -12.92 0.33 0.63
N VAL A 71 -12.33 -0.75 0.14
CA VAL A 71 -10.98 -1.17 0.55
C VAL A 71 -9.98 -1.20 -0.61
N ARG A 72 -10.28 -1.99 -1.64
CA ARG A 72 -9.42 -2.26 -2.80
C ARG A 72 -8.96 -0.95 -3.43
N SER A 73 -7.65 -0.83 -3.65
CA SER A 73 -6.96 0.37 -4.13
C SER A 73 -6.89 1.58 -3.20
N LYS A 74 -7.81 1.74 -2.24
CA LYS A 74 -7.89 2.93 -1.37
C LYS A 74 -6.80 2.90 -0.30
N PHE A 75 -6.49 1.73 0.25
CA PHE A 75 -5.59 1.62 1.38
C PHE A 75 -4.10 1.57 1.02
N TRP A 76 -3.68 1.00 -0.12
CA TRP A 76 -2.30 1.20 -0.59
C TRP A 76 -2.06 2.65 -1.03
N THR A 77 -3.08 3.31 -1.60
CA THR A 77 -3.05 4.75 -1.94
C THR A 77 -2.91 5.61 -0.67
N LEU A 78 -3.70 5.32 0.38
CA LEU A 78 -3.57 5.97 1.68
C LEU A 78 -2.19 5.69 2.32
N PHE A 79 -1.71 4.45 2.25
CA PHE A 79 -0.40 4.10 2.79
C PHE A 79 0.74 4.80 2.03
N SER A 80 0.61 4.98 0.72
CA SER A 80 1.54 5.78 -0.09
C SER A 80 1.56 7.24 0.38
N LEU A 81 0.38 7.83 0.55
CA LEU A 81 0.24 9.19 1.09
C LEU A 81 0.94 9.32 2.47
N LEU A 82 0.74 8.36 3.37
CA LEU A 82 1.37 8.31 4.70
C LEU A 82 2.89 8.12 4.65
N PHE A 83 3.40 7.44 3.63
CA PHE A 83 4.84 7.33 3.40
C PHE A 83 5.43 8.70 3.02
N GLY A 84 4.80 9.42 2.09
CA GLY A 84 5.16 10.79 1.73
C GLY A 84 5.10 11.78 2.90
N MET A 85 4.08 11.68 3.75
CA MET A 85 4.02 12.43 5.01
C MET A 85 5.19 12.08 5.93
N GLY A 86 5.53 10.80 6.04
CA GLY A 86 6.66 10.32 6.83
C GLY A 86 8.00 10.89 6.35
N PHE A 87 8.20 10.96 5.03
CA PHE A 87 9.35 11.60 4.39
C PHE A 87 9.44 13.07 4.76
N ALA A 88 8.38 13.86 4.50
CA ALA A 88 8.39 15.30 4.75
C ALA A 88 8.60 15.64 6.22
N ALA A 89 7.99 14.88 7.14
CA ALA A 89 8.20 15.05 8.57
C ALA A 89 9.66 14.77 8.98
N MET A 90 10.32 13.81 8.33
CA MET A 90 11.72 13.49 8.58
C MET A 90 12.66 14.54 7.99
N LEU A 91 12.36 15.04 6.79
CA LEU A 91 13.10 16.12 6.14
C LEU A 91 13.07 17.39 7.00
N ALA A 92 11.88 17.84 7.42
CA ALA A 92 11.72 19.03 8.25
C ALA A 92 12.51 18.96 9.56
N ARG A 93 12.56 17.78 10.21
CA ARG A 93 13.37 17.58 11.43
C ARG A 93 14.87 17.62 11.15
N ALA A 94 15.31 17.07 10.02
CA ALA A 94 16.72 17.10 9.65
C ALA A 94 17.17 18.53 9.33
N GLU A 95 16.36 19.28 8.59
CA GLU A 95 16.61 20.69 8.27
C GLU A 95 16.65 21.56 9.52
N ALA A 96 15.68 21.41 10.43
CA ALA A 96 15.65 22.13 11.70
C ALA A 96 16.88 21.87 12.60
N ARG A 97 17.57 20.74 12.40
CA ARG A 97 18.78 20.35 13.16
C ARG A 97 20.07 20.54 12.36
N GLY A 98 20.01 21.13 11.16
CA GLY A 98 21.16 21.28 10.27
C GLY A 98 21.83 19.95 9.87
N ALA A 99 21.08 18.86 9.87
CA ALA A 99 21.60 17.50 9.74
C ALA A 99 21.55 16.97 8.29
N ALA A 100 22.50 16.10 7.92
CA ALA A 100 22.58 15.56 6.56
C ALA A 100 21.44 14.56 6.26
N PHE A 101 20.36 15.04 5.63
CA PHE A 101 19.18 14.22 5.35
C PHE A 101 19.39 13.18 4.24
N ALA A 102 19.99 13.57 3.11
CA ALA A 102 20.05 12.70 1.92
C ALA A 102 20.82 11.37 2.15
N PRO A 103 22.01 11.35 2.78
CA PRO A 103 22.71 10.09 3.07
C PRO A 103 21.91 9.17 4.00
N LEU A 104 21.27 9.74 5.03
CA LEU A 104 20.44 8.98 5.96
C LEU A 104 19.25 8.34 5.24
N TYR A 105 18.57 9.14 4.40
CA TYR A 105 17.39 8.68 3.68
C TYR A 105 17.74 7.64 2.61
N LEU A 106 18.89 7.77 1.94
CA LEU A 106 19.37 6.76 1.00
C LEU A 106 19.62 5.41 1.68
N ARG A 107 20.32 5.40 2.83
CA ARG A 107 20.53 4.16 3.62
C ARG A 107 19.21 3.52 4.04
N ARG A 108 18.25 4.34 4.46
CA ARG A 108 16.90 3.90 4.82
C ARG A 108 16.16 3.27 3.64
N SER A 109 16.23 3.87 2.46
CA SER A 109 15.59 3.36 1.24
C SER A 109 16.25 2.07 0.75
N VAL A 110 17.58 1.97 0.80
CA VAL A 110 18.31 0.73 0.45
C VAL A 110 17.95 -0.41 1.39
N ALA A 111 17.85 -0.15 2.70
CA ALA A 111 17.40 -1.17 3.65
C ALA A 111 15.95 -1.60 3.39
N LEU A 112 15.07 -0.65 3.05
CA LEU A 112 13.69 -0.95 2.69
C LEU A 112 13.63 -1.79 1.41
N LEU A 113 14.47 -1.48 0.42
CA LEU A 113 14.60 -2.26 -0.82
C LEU A 113 15.06 -3.69 -0.53
N ALA A 114 16.07 -3.88 0.32
CA ALA A 114 16.56 -5.20 0.70
C ALA A 114 15.47 -6.03 1.42
N ILE A 115 14.73 -5.41 2.35
CA ILE A 115 13.59 -6.04 3.01
C ILE A 115 12.49 -6.39 2.01
N GLY A 116 12.18 -5.47 1.08
CA GLY A 116 11.19 -5.68 0.03
C GLY A 116 11.57 -6.80 -0.93
N LEU A 117 12.82 -6.89 -1.36
CA LEU A 117 13.32 -7.98 -2.21
C LEU A 117 13.26 -9.33 -1.49
N ALA A 118 13.69 -9.37 -0.22
CA ALA A 118 13.57 -10.59 0.58
C ALA A 118 12.10 -11.00 0.74
N HIS A 119 11.20 -10.05 1.00
CA HIS A 119 9.78 -10.30 1.11
C HIS A 119 9.15 -10.77 -0.21
N ALA A 120 9.42 -10.08 -1.33
CA ALA A 120 8.90 -10.38 -2.66
C ALA A 120 9.29 -11.79 -3.12
N LEU A 121 10.54 -12.20 -2.86
CA LEU A 121 11.10 -13.46 -3.34
C LEU A 121 10.86 -14.62 -2.38
N LEU A 122 11.03 -14.41 -1.08
CA LEU A 122 11.00 -15.49 -0.08
C LEU A 122 9.63 -15.67 0.58
N VAL A 123 8.84 -14.59 0.68
CA VAL A 123 7.59 -14.63 1.43
C VAL A 123 6.40 -14.63 0.49
N TRP A 124 6.21 -13.56 -0.29
CA TRP A 124 4.98 -13.37 -1.05
C TRP A 124 5.18 -12.40 -2.23
N SER A 125 4.61 -12.72 -3.39
CA SER A 125 4.78 -11.98 -4.64
C SER A 125 4.07 -10.62 -4.70
N GLY A 126 3.07 -10.37 -3.84
CA GLY A 126 2.34 -9.08 -3.78
C GLY A 126 3.06 -7.97 -3.00
N ASP A 127 4.40 -7.95 -3.03
CA ASP A 127 5.20 -6.95 -2.33
C ASP A 127 4.98 -5.54 -2.88
N ILE A 128 4.81 -4.58 -1.98
CA ILE A 128 4.75 -3.14 -2.31
C ILE A 128 6.02 -2.39 -1.88
N LEU A 129 6.88 -3.01 -1.06
CA LEU A 129 8.03 -2.36 -0.44
C LEU A 129 9.11 -2.01 -1.46
N VAL A 130 9.34 -2.85 -2.47
CA VAL A 130 10.26 -2.56 -3.58
C VAL A 130 9.82 -1.29 -4.31
N ASN A 131 8.55 -1.21 -4.70
CA ASN A 131 7.97 -0.03 -5.37
C ASN A 131 8.12 1.23 -4.50
N TYR A 132 7.91 1.11 -3.19
CA TYR A 132 8.05 2.24 -2.27
C TYR A 132 9.50 2.67 -2.10
N ALA A 133 10.44 1.73 -2.05
CA ALA A 133 11.86 2.03 -1.97
C ALA A 133 12.36 2.74 -3.23
N LEU A 134 11.92 2.30 -4.42
CA LEU A 134 12.25 2.97 -5.69
C LEU A 134 11.62 4.37 -5.77
N ALA A 135 10.34 4.50 -5.44
CA ALA A 135 9.65 5.80 -5.41
C ALA A 135 10.28 6.75 -4.37
N ALA A 136 10.78 6.22 -3.26
CA ALA A 136 11.47 7.00 -2.24
C ALA A 136 12.76 7.65 -2.78
N LEU A 137 13.50 6.97 -3.66
CA LEU A 137 14.70 7.54 -4.30
C LEU A 137 14.34 8.72 -5.21
N LEU A 138 13.25 8.59 -5.98
CA LEU A 138 12.71 9.67 -6.80
C LEU A 138 12.18 10.83 -5.93
N LEU A 139 11.48 10.52 -4.84
CA LEU A 139 11.02 11.53 -3.89
C LEU A 139 12.18 12.32 -3.28
N LEU A 140 13.32 11.65 -3.03
CA LEU A 140 14.52 12.30 -2.50
C LEU A 140 15.11 13.30 -3.50
N SER A 141 15.08 13.04 -4.80
CA SER A 141 15.54 14.01 -5.81
C SER A 141 14.60 15.21 -5.92
N LEU A 142 13.30 14.99 -5.71
CA LEU A 142 12.26 16.02 -5.71
C LEU A 142 12.13 16.79 -4.39
N ARG A 143 12.97 16.53 -3.38
CA ARG A 143 12.86 17.12 -2.03
C ARG A 143 12.87 18.65 -1.99
N ARG A 144 13.53 19.28 -2.97
CA ARG A 144 13.67 20.74 -3.07
C ARG A 144 12.54 21.42 -3.82
N LEU A 145 11.54 20.67 -4.29
CA LEU A 145 10.35 21.28 -4.91
C LEU A 145 9.69 22.27 -3.93
N PRO A 146 9.21 23.42 -4.43
CA PRO A 146 8.48 24.38 -3.61
C PRO A 146 7.15 23.77 -3.13
N ASP A 147 6.66 24.20 -1.96
CA ASP A 147 5.43 23.67 -1.35
C ASP A 147 4.24 23.72 -2.31
N SER A 148 4.12 24.81 -3.07
CA SER A 148 3.03 25.02 -4.04
C SER A 148 3.03 24.01 -5.20
N ALA A 149 4.17 23.42 -5.53
CA ALA A 149 4.30 22.49 -6.65
C ALA A 149 4.08 21.02 -6.26
N LEU A 150 4.06 20.68 -4.97
CA LEU A 150 3.98 19.28 -4.53
C LEU A 150 2.64 18.62 -4.88
N TRP A 151 1.51 19.24 -4.51
CA TRP A 151 0.20 18.65 -4.78
C TRP A 151 -0.17 18.64 -6.27
N PRO A 152 0.12 19.67 -7.09
CA PRO A 152 -0.15 19.61 -8.53
C PRO A 152 0.74 18.58 -9.21
N ALA A 153 2.04 18.54 -8.92
CA ALA A 153 2.93 17.53 -9.49
C ALA A 153 2.47 16.12 -9.12
N GLY A 154 2.06 15.90 -7.87
CA GLY A 154 1.55 14.62 -7.44
C GLY A 154 0.24 14.22 -8.14
N ALA A 155 -0.70 15.16 -8.27
CA ALA A 155 -1.95 14.95 -8.99
C ALA A 155 -1.71 14.70 -10.50
N SER A 156 -0.77 15.41 -11.12
CA SER A 156 -0.40 15.23 -12.52
C SER A 156 0.24 13.86 -12.77
N LEU A 157 1.15 13.40 -11.91
CA LEU A 157 1.76 12.07 -12.06
C LEU A 157 0.71 10.95 -11.96
N TYR A 158 -0.18 11.03 -10.97
CA TYR A 158 -1.26 10.06 -10.82
C TYR A 158 -2.26 10.14 -11.99
N GLY A 159 -2.68 11.36 -12.33
CA GLY A 159 -3.61 11.63 -13.42
C GLY A 159 -3.09 11.21 -14.80
N ALA A 160 -1.78 11.29 -15.05
CA ALA A 160 -1.18 10.82 -16.28
C ALA A 160 -1.34 9.30 -16.47
N VAL A 161 -1.19 8.51 -15.40
CA VAL A 161 -1.40 7.06 -15.46
C VAL A 161 -2.88 6.74 -15.68
N ILE A 162 -3.79 7.46 -15.02
CA ILE A 162 -5.23 7.32 -15.26
C ILE A 162 -5.60 7.69 -16.71
N ALA A 163 -5.05 8.79 -17.23
CA ALA A 163 -5.28 9.21 -18.61
C ALA A 163 -4.78 8.15 -19.60
N LEU A 164 -3.61 7.57 -19.36
CA LEU A 164 -3.09 6.46 -20.17
C LEU A 164 -4.00 5.23 -20.11
N GLY A 165 -4.54 4.88 -18.94
CA GLY A 165 -5.51 3.79 -18.80
C GLY A 165 -6.80 4.04 -19.59
N VAL A 166 -7.33 5.27 -19.54
CA VAL A 166 -8.53 5.66 -20.31
C VAL A 166 -8.23 5.60 -21.81
N LEU A 167 -7.09 6.13 -22.25
CA LEU A 167 -6.66 6.07 -23.65
C LEU A 167 -6.49 4.61 -24.11
N GLY A 168 -5.93 3.74 -23.26
CA GLY A 168 -5.83 2.31 -23.51
C GLY A 168 -7.19 1.65 -23.70
N ALA A 169 -8.15 1.93 -22.80
CA ALA A 169 -9.53 1.42 -22.92
C ALA A 169 -10.22 1.90 -24.20
N LEU A 170 -10.06 3.17 -24.55
CA LEU A 170 -10.60 3.73 -25.79
C LEU A 170 -9.96 3.11 -27.04
N ALA A 171 -8.64 2.89 -27.02
CA ALA A 171 -7.93 2.25 -28.11
C ALA A 171 -8.38 0.80 -28.31
N VAL A 172 -8.49 0.01 -27.23
CA VAL A 172 -9.03 -1.36 -27.29
C VAL A 172 -10.47 -1.36 -27.78
N GLY A 173 -11.30 -0.42 -27.32
CA GLY A 173 -12.69 -0.29 -27.76
C GLY A 173 -12.82 0.04 -29.24
N ALA A 174 -11.99 0.96 -29.74
CA ALA A 174 -11.95 1.34 -31.15
C ALA A 174 -11.48 0.16 -32.03
N LEU A 175 -10.41 -0.54 -31.64
CA LEU A 175 -9.96 -1.75 -32.33
C LEU A 175 -11.05 -2.83 -32.29
N GLY A 176 -11.78 -2.96 -31.18
CA GLY A 176 -12.89 -3.91 -31.02
C GLY A 176 -14.02 -3.64 -32.00
N ALA A 177 -14.42 -2.36 -32.12
CA ALA A 177 -15.46 -1.93 -33.06
C ALA A 177 -15.08 -2.17 -34.53
N LEU A 178 -13.79 -2.17 -34.84
CA LEU A 178 -13.25 -2.49 -36.18
C LEU A 178 -13.02 -3.99 -36.40
N GLY A 179 -13.28 -4.85 -35.41
CA GLY A 179 -12.94 -6.27 -35.46
C GLY A 179 -11.43 -6.55 -35.49
N ALA A 180 -10.61 -5.55 -35.15
CA ALA A 180 -9.16 -5.53 -35.28
C ALA A 180 -8.42 -5.77 -33.95
N VAL A 181 -9.11 -6.17 -32.88
CA VAL A 181 -8.44 -6.66 -31.66
C VAL A 181 -7.75 -7.97 -32.04
N PRO A 182 -6.41 -8.04 -32.01
CA PRO A 182 -5.70 -9.25 -32.37
C PRO A 182 -6.12 -10.37 -31.42
N ALA A 183 -6.60 -11.48 -31.97
CA ALA A 183 -6.60 -12.73 -31.21
C ALA A 183 -5.14 -13.18 -31.15
N ASP A 184 -4.62 -13.39 -29.94
CA ASP A 184 -3.30 -13.94 -29.72
C ASP A 184 -3.43 -15.23 -28.90
N PRO A 185 -3.74 -16.36 -29.57
CA PRO A 185 -3.90 -17.64 -28.90
C PRO A 185 -2.64 -18.07 -28.14
N ALA A 186 -1.46 -17.61 -28.56
CA ALA A 186 -0.20 -17.92 -27.88
C ALA A 186 -0.09 -17.14 -26.56
N ALA A 187 -0.50 -15.86 -26.53
CA ALA A 187 -0.59 -15.09 -25.29
C ALA A 187 -1.64 -15.68 -24.34
N GLU A 188 -2.83 -16.02 -24.82
CA GLU A 188 -3.90 -16.63 -24.01
C GLU A 188 -3.46 -17.99 -23.43
N ALA A 189 -2.85 -18.86 -24.26
CA ALA A 189 -2.31 -20.14 -23.80
C ALA A 189 -1.16 -19.96 -22.80
N GLY A 190 -0.30 -18.96 -23.02
CA GLY A 190 0.79 -18.61 -22.11
C GLY A 190 0.27 -18.16 -20.73
N GLU A 191 -0.80 -17.37 -20.70
CA GLU A 191 -1.44 -16.93 -19.46
C GLU A 191 -2.13 -18.08 -18.72
N ALA A 192 -2.87 -18.93 -19.45
CA ALA A 192 -3.48 -20.13 -18.88
C ALA A 192 -2.43 -21.08 -18.29
N ALA A 193 -1.30 -21.28 -18.99
CA ALA A 193 -0.17 -22.08 -18.48
C ALA A 193 0.50 -21.43 -17.25
N LEU A 194 0.61 -20.10 -17.23
CA LEU A 194 1.10 -19.35 -16.08
C LEU A 194 0.20 -19.55 -14.86
N ARG A 195 -1.12 -19.43 -15.04
CA ARG A 195 -2.14 -19.68 -13.98
C ARG A 195 -2.08 -21.12 -13.47
N GLN A 196 -1.97 -22.10 -14.35
CA GLN A 196 -1.92 -23.50 -13.94
C GLN A 196 -0.65 -23.81 -13.14
N ALA A 197 0.50 -23.30 -13.58
CA ALA A 197 1.76 -23.44 -12.85
C ALA A 197 1.72 -22.70 -11.50
N GLU A 198 0.99 -21.58 -11.41
CA GLU A 198 0.76 -20.89 -10.15
C GLU A 198 -0.03 -21.75 -9.16
N ILE A 199 -1.18 -22.26 -9.61
CA ILE A 199 -2.04 -23.14 -8.80
C ILE A 199 -1.22 -24.31 -8.30
N GLU A 200 -0.46 -24.96 -9.19
CA GLU A 200 0.37 -26.09 -8.80
C GLU A 200 1.42 -25.70 -7.75
N ALA A 201 2.18 -24.64 -7.98
CA ALA A 201 3.26 -24.21 -7.09
C ALA A 201 2.76 -23.74 -5.71
N TYR A 202 1.64 -23.04 -5.64
CA TYR A 202 1.12 -22.49 -4.38
C TYR A 202 0.13 -23.39 -3.66
N ARG A 203 -0.69 -24.17 -4.38
CA ARG A 203 -1.66 -25.08 -3.76
C ARG A 203 -1.03 -26.40 -3.36
N HIS A 204 -0.23 -27.02 -4.23
CA HIS A 204 0.31 -28.37 -4.03
C HIS A 204 1.83 -28.39 -3.81
N GLY A 205 2.54 -27.36 -4.29
CA GLY A 205 3.99 -27.27 -4.24
C GLY A 205 4.55 -26.99 -2.85
N GLY A 206 5.83 -27.33 -2.70
CA GLY A 206 6.64 -26.99 -1.54
C GLY A 206 7.12 -25.53 -1.57
N TYR A 207 7.94 -25.17 -0.57
CA TYR A 207 8.45 -23.81 -0.45
C TYR A 207 9.39 -23.43 -1.62
N ALA A 208 10.13 -24.39 -2.17
CA ALA A 208 11.05 -24.15 -3.28
C ALA A 208 10.30 -23.83 -4.57
N GLU A 209 9.26 -24.60 -4.89
CA GLU A 209 8.36 -24.38 -6.03
C GLU A 209 7.64 -23.04 -5.91
N ALA A 210 7.10 -22.73 -4.73
CA ALA A 210 6.49 -21.43 -4.46
C ALA A 210 7.50 -20.28 -4.64
N THR A 211 8.75 -20.45 -4.20
CA THR A 211 9.80 -19.42 -4.35
C THR A 211 10.20 -19.23 -5.82
N ALA A 212 10.31 -20.31 -6.60
CA ALA A 212 10.57 -20.23 -8.04
C ALA A 212 9.44 -19.49 -8.77
N MET A 213 8.18 -19.73 -8.37
CA MET A 213 7.03 -19.02 -8.92
C MET A 213 7.04 -17.53 -8.57
N ARG A 214 7.38 -17.16 -7.33
CA ARG A 214 7.56 -15.75 -6.92
C ARG A 214 8.64 -15.04 -7.73
N LEU A 215 9.78 -15.69 -7.96
CA LEU A 215 10.85 -15.15 -8.81
C LEU A 215 10.35 -14.92 -10.25
N ARG A 216 9.59 -15.87 -10.81
CA ARG A 216 9.00 -15.72 -12.14
C ARG A 216 8.08 -14.50 -12.23
N TYR A 217 7.17 -14.34 -11.27
CA TYR A 217 6.30 -13.16 -11.19
C TYR A 217 7.09 -11.86 -11.03
N PHE A 218 8.09 -11.86 -10.15
CA PHE A 218 8.91 -10.68 -9.92
C PHE A 218 9.57 -10.18 -11.20
N LEU A 219 10.13 -11.09 -12.01
CA LEU A 219 10.77 -10.75 -13.28
C LEU A 219 9.75 -10.33 -14.35
N GLN A 220 8.63 -11.04 -14.48
CA GLN A 220 7.60 -10.74 -15.48
C GLN A 220 6.90 -9.40 -15.21
N MET A 221 6.54 -9.15 -13.95
CA MET A 221 5.79 -7.96 -13.54
C MET A 221 6.70 -6.76 -13.27
N PHE A 222 8.02 -6.88 -13.43
CA PHE A 222 8.97 -5.81 -13.14
C PHE A 222 8.63 -4.51 -13.91
N TRP A 223 8.37 -4.61 -15.21
CA TRP A 223 8.05 -3.46 -16.05
C TRP A 223 6.68 -2.85 -15.72
N LEU A 224 5.68 -3.69 -15.44
CA LEU A 224 4.36 -3.23 -15.03
C LEU A 224 4.42 -2.50 -13.68
N ASN A 225 5.18 -3.04 -12.71
CA ASN A 225 5.44 -2.40 -11.43
C ASN A 225 6.13 -1.04 -11.61
N LEU A 226 7.08 -0.93 -12.55
CA LEU A 226 7.73 0.33 -12.86
C LEU A 226 6.75 1.37 -13.47
N ALA A 227 5.78 0.91 -14.27
CA ALA A 227 4.73 1.76 -14.83
C ALA A 227 3.75 2.30 -13.78
N LEU A 228 3.61 1.62 -12.63
CA LEU A 228 2.79 2.09 -11.49
C LEU A 228 3.55 3.06 -10.57
N LEU A 229 4.88 3.15 -10.70
CA LEU A 229 5.72 4.01 -9.86
C LEU A 229 5.31 5.50 -9.85
N PRO A 230 4.87 6.11 -10.98
CA PRO A 230 4.36 7.48 -10.99
C PRO A 230 3.15 7.69 -10.07
N MET A 231 2.26 6.71 -9.93
CA MET A 231 1.11 6.83 -9.02
C MET A 231 1.57 6.85 -7.55
N VAL A 232 2.48 5.94 -7.18
CA VAL A 232 3.06 5.88 -5.83
C VAL A 232 3.79 7.20 -5.52
N LEU A 233 4.64 7.66 -6.43
CA LEU A 233 5.34 8.93 -6.30
C LEU A 233 4.37 10.11 -6.23
N GLY A 234 3.29 10.09 -7.01
CA GLY A 234 2.26 11.12 -6.99
C GLY A 234 1.62 11.25 -5.62
N MET A 235 1.23 10.13 -5.02
CA MET A 235 0.70 10.10 -3.66
C MET A 235 1.75 10.47 -2.60
N PHE A 236 3.02 10.12 -2.81
CA PHE A 236 4.10 10.56 -1.91
C PHE A 236 4.23 12.09 -1.91
N LEU A 237 4.16 12.75 -3.08
CA LEU A 237 4.24 14.20 -3.19
C LEU A 237 3.03 14.90 -2.54
N ILE A 238 1.82 14.39 -2.76
CA ILE A 238 0.61 14.90 -2.08
C ILE A 238 0.75 14.71 -0.56
N GLY A 239 1.28 13.57 -0.11
CA GLY A 239 1.55 13.31 1.31
C GLY A 239 2.57 14.30 1.89
N ALA A 240 3.65 14.57 1.15
CA ALA A 240 4.64 15.56 1.54
C ALA A 240 4.03 16.97 1.65
N TRP A 241 3.12 17.33 0.74
CA TRP A 241 2.38 18.59 0.79
C TRP A 241 1.55 18.74 2.07
N PHE A 242 0.82 17.70 2.51
CA PHE A 242 0.02 17.76 3.74
C PHE A 242 0.84 18.12 5.00
N VAL A 243 2.09 17.64 5.06
CA VAL A 243 2.98 17.94 6.17
C VAL A 243 3.59 19.33 6.02
N ARG A 244 4.06 19.69 4.83
CA ARG A 244 4.73 20.99 4.56
C ARG A 244 3.76 22.17 4.65
N SER A 245 2.51 22.00 4.22
CA SER A 245 1.44 23.01 4.35
C SER A 245 1.03 23.29 5.79
N GLY A 246 1.43 22.45 6.75
CA GLY A 246 1.01 22.56 8.15
C GLY A 246 -0.36 21.94 8.44
N ALA A 247 -1.07 21.40 7.44
CA ALA A 247 -2.40 20.81 7.62
C ALA A 247 -2.43 19.63 8.61
N ILE A 248 -1.33 18.87 8.71
CA ILE A 248 -1.19 17.78 9.71
C ILE A 248 -0.79 18.32 11.09
N ARG A 249 -0.03 19.42 11.14
CA ARG A 249 0.43 20.04 12.39
C ARG A 249 -0.70 20.75 13.13
N ASP A 250 -1.49 21.54 12.39
CA ASP A 250 -2.67 22.23 12.89
C ASP A 250 -3.90 21.86 12.06
N PRO A 251 -4.51 20.70 12.34
CA PRO A 251 -5.64 20.22 11.58
C PRO A 251 -6.95 20.94 11.95
N ALA A 252 -6.98 21.71 13.05
CA ALA A 252 -8.12 22.54 13.42
C ALA A 252 -8.19 23.79 12.53
N ALA A 253 -7.06 24.47 12.31
CA ALA A 253 -6.97 25.58 11.36
C ALA A 253 -7.31 25.15 9.92
N HIS A 254 -7.06 23.87 9.58
CA HIS A 254 -7.34 23.30 8.27
C HIS A 254 -8.65 22.50 8.22
N ALA A 255 -9.58 22.68 9.17
CA ALA A 255 -10.82 21.91 9.23
C ALA A 255 -11.67 22.00 7.94
N ARG A 256 -11.65 23.16 7.24
CA ARG A 256 -12.38 23.33 5.97
C ARG A 256 -11.83 22.42 4.87
N LEU A 257 -10.51 22.24 4.80
CA LEU A 257 -9.86 21.32 3.86
C LEU A 257 -10.35 19.89 4.12
N PHE A 258 -10.23 19.40 5.35
CA PHE A 258 -10.66 18.04 5.68
C PHE A 258 -12.16 17.83 5.47
N ARG A 259 -13.01 18.80 5.80
CA ARG A 259 -14.46 18.70 5.50
C ARG A 259 -14.74 18.62 4.00
N ARG A 260 -14.02 19.36 3.16
CA ARG A 260 -14.17 19.27 1.69
C ARG A 260 -13.70 17.91 1.16
N LEU A 261 -12.55 17.42 1.62
CA LEU A 261 -12.06 16.10 1.23
C LEU A 261 -13.05 14.99 1.63
N LEU A 262 -13.66 15.09 2.81
CA LEU A 262 -14.64 14.12 3.28
C LEU A 262 -15.98 14.23 2.53
N TRP A 263 -16.58 15.43 2.47
CA TRP A 263 -17.95 15.62 2.01
C TRP A 263 -18.10 15.92 0.52
N ILE A 264 -17.01 16.23 -0.18
CA ILE A 264 -16.99 16.38 -1.64
C ILE A 264 -16.15 15.26 -2.25
N GLY A 265 -14.91 15.11 -1.78
CA GLY A 265 -14.01 14.07 -2.28
C GLY A 265 -14.51 12.65 -2.02
N GLY A 266 -15.04 12.38 -0.82
CA GLY A 266 -15.61 11.08 -0.45
C GLY A 266 -16.76 10.64 -1.37
N PRO A 267 -17.86 11.42 -1.47
CA PRO A 267 -18.97 11.09 -2.37
C PRO A 267 -18.56 10.99 -3.83
N LEU A 268 -17.65 11.86 -4.32
CA LEU A 268 -17.14 11.78 -5.68
C LEU A 268 -16.36 10.47 -5.93
N GLY A 269 -15.42 10.14 -5.04
CA GLY A 269 -14.66 8.89 -5.14
C GLY A 269 -15.55 7.65 -5.01
N LEU A 270 -16.57 7.69 -4.14
CA LEU A 270 -17.55 6.63 -4.02
C LEU A 270 -18.37 6.49 -5.30
N ALA A 271 -18.87 7.59 -5.87
CA ALA A 271 -19.63 7.58 -7.11
C ALA A 271 -18.83 7.00 -8.28
N VAL A 272 -17.56 7.38 -8.43
CA VAL A 272 -16.67 6.82 -9.46
C VAL A 272 -16.38 5.33 -9.21
N THR A 273 -16.23 4.91 -7.94
CA THR A 273 -16.06 3.49 -7.59
C THR A 273 -17.32 2.67 -7.89
N LEU A 274 -18.51 3.23 -7.63
CA LEU A 274 -19.77 2.57 -7.95
C LEU A 274 -20.03 2.54 -9.46
N ALA A 275 -19.61 3.56 -10.20
CA ALA A 275 -19.65 3.55 -11.67
C ALA A 275 -18.72 2.47 -12.24
N SER A 276 -17.52 2.33 -11.68
CA SER A 276 -16.59 1.24 -11.98
C SER A 276 -17.21 -0.13 -11.70
N PHE A 277 -17.82 -0.31 -10.52
CA PHE A 277 -18.51 -1.55 -10.13
C PHE A 277 -19.72 -1.87 -11.03
N ALA A 278 -20.53 -0.87 -11.38
CA ALA A 278 -21.68 -1.04 -12.26
C ALA A 278 -21.27 -1.33 -13.71
N LEU A 279 -20.14 -0.76 -14.14
CA LEU A 279 -19.55 -1.04 -15.43
C LEU A 279 -19.05 -2.48 -15.47
N ASP A 280 -18.20 -2.89 -14.55
CA ASP A 280 -17.77 -4.28 -14.43
C ASP A 280 -17.45 -4.64 -12.98
N PRO A 281 -18.26 -5.47 -12.31
CA PRO A 281 -17.99 -5.93 -10.95
C PRO A 281 -16.88 -7.00 -10.90
N SER A 282 -16.46 -7.54 -12.06
CA SER A 282 -15.37 -8.49 -12.22
C SER A 282 -14.55 -8.22 -13.48
N PRO A 283 -13.78 -7.11 -13.52
CA PRO A 283 -13.00 -6.75 -14.68
C PRO A 283 -11.90 -7.79 -14.94
N GLN A 284 -12.16 -8.70 -15.88
CA GLN A 284 -11.19 -9.70 -16.31
C GLN A 284 -10.14 -9.00 -17.15
N THR A 285 -8.95 -8.77 -16.58
CA THR A 285 -7.82 -8.17 -17.29
C THR A 285 -6.89 -9.20 -17.93
N GLY A 286 -7.20 -10.49 -17.76
CA GLY A 286 -6.55 -11.62 -18.41
C GLY A 286 -7.20 -12.02 -19.73
N GLY A 287 -6.40 -12.57 -20.64
CA GLY A 287 -6.84 -13.03 -21.95
C GLY A 287 -7.00 -11.91 -22.98
N ARG A 288 -8.01 -12.03 -23.84
CA ARG A 288 -8.28 -11.06 -24.91
C ARG A 288 -8.55 -9.67 -24.32
N PRO A 289 -7.86 -8.61 -24.78
CA PRO A 289 -8.09 -7.25 -24.27
C PRO A 289 -9.56 -6.83 -24.36
N ASP A 290 -10.15 -6.46 -23.22
CA ASP A 290 -11.51 -5.94 -23.12
C ASP A 290 -11.51 -4.47 -22.67
N ALA A 291 -12.13 -3.62 -23.50
CA ALA A 291 -12.26 -2.20 -23.24
C ALA A 291 -13.08 -1.91 -21.99
N ARG A 292 -14.13 -2.72 -21.73
CA ARG A 292 -15.03 -2.54 -20.60
C ARG A 292 -14.32 -2.85 -19.28
N ALA A 293 -13.65 -4.01 -19.19
CA ALA A 293 -12.82 -4.37 -18.04
C ALA A 293 -11.72 -3.33 -17.78
N LEU A 294 -10.98 -2.91 -18.83
CA LEU A 294 -9.90 -1.92 -18.69
C LEU A 294 -10.41 -0.56 -18.20
N LEU A 295 -11.56 -0.10 -18.71
CA LEU A 295 -12.19 1.14 -18.25
C LEU A 295 -12.67 1.02 -16.81
N ALA A 296 -13.29 -0.11 -16.44
CA ALA A 296 -13.74 -0.35 -15.08
C ALA A 296 -12.57 -0.33 -14.08
N SER A 297 -11.48 -1.05 -14.36
CA SER A 297 -10.25 -1.03 -13.53
C SER A 297 -9.64 0.37 -13.46
N THR A 298 -9.61 1.11 -14.58
CA THR A 298 -9.09 2.48 -14.61
C THR A 298 -9.93 3.43 -13.77
N LEU A 299 -11.25 3.37 -13.85
CA LEU A 299 -12.16 4.16 -13.01
C LEU A 299 -11.99 3.81 -11.53
N HIS A 300 -11.80 2.53 -11.21
CA HIS A 300 -11.54 2.08 -9.85
C HIS A 300 -10.26 2.71 -9.27
N MET A 301 -9.19 2.73 -10.07
CA MET A 301 -7.91 3.35 -9.70
C MET A 301 -8.02 4.87 -9.64
N ALA A 302 -8.81 5.50 -10.51
CA ALA A 302 -9.06 6.95 -10.51
C ALA A 302 -9.81 7.43 -9.27
N ALA A 303 -10.69 6.60 -8.72
CA ALA A 303 -11.42 6.89 -7.49
C ALA A 303 -10.54 6.85 -6.23
N ALA A 304 -9.44 6.08 -6.26
CA ALA A 304 -8.67 5.74 -5.07
C ALA A 304 -8.07 6.95 -4.33
N PRO A 305 -7.49 7.99 -4.98
CA PRO A 305 -6.97 9.16 -4.28
C PRO A 305 -8.05 9.94 -3.54
N ALA A 306 -9.22 10.14 -4.16
CA ALA A 306 -10.33 10.86 -3.55
C ALA A 306 -10.84 10.15 -2.28
N MET A 307 -11.03 8.83 -2.37
CA MET A 307 -11.41 8.01 -1.21
C MET A 307 -10.30 7.94 -0.15
N ALA A 308 -9.03 7.79 -0.52
CA ALA A 308 -7.90 7.79 0.42
C ALA A 308 -7.79 9.12 1.18
N LEU A 309 -7.99 10.24 0.48
CA LEU A 309 -8.03 11.57 1.10
C LEU A 309 -9.26 11.76 2.00
N ALA A 310 -10.41 11.16 1.65
CA ALA A 310 -11.58 11.13 2.51
C ALA A 310 -11.33 10.29 3.78
N TYR A 311 -10.65 9.14 3.68
CA TYR A 311 -10.23 8.34 4.84
C TYR A 311 -9.27 9.12 5.74
N LEU A 312 -8.27 9.80 5.16
CA LEU A 312 -7.39 10.70 5.90
C LEU A 312 -8.20 11.77 6.64
N ALA A 313 -9.10 12.47 5.93
CA ALA A 313 -9.90 13.53 6.50
C ALA A 313 -10.85 13.05 7.61
N MET A 314 -11.52 11.92 7.41
CA MET A 314 -12.35 11.28 8.42
C MET A 314 -11.55 11.00 9.68
N ALA A 315 -10.38 10.36 9.57
CA ALA A 315 -9.56 10.06 10.73
C ALA A 315 -9.03 11.32 11.41
N MET A 316 -8.58 12.33 10.67
CA MET A 316 -8.14 13.60 11.25
C MET A 316 -9.26 14.32 12.01
N LEU A 317 -10.47 14.38 11.45
CA LEU A 317 -11.63 15.01 12.09
C LEU A 317 -12.17 14.19 13.27
N ALA A 318 -12.06 12.86 13.24
CA ALA A 318 -12.47 11.98 14.33
C ALA A 318 -11.47 12.05 15.50
N LEU A 319 -10.17 12.10 15.22
CA LEU A 319 -9.13 12.24 16.24
C LEU A 319 -9.19 13.60 16.96
N GLN A 320 -9.53 14.68 16.24
CA GLN A 320 -9.82 15.98 16.84
C GLN A 320 -11.02 15.93 17.82
N ARG A 321 -12.00 15.07 17.56
CA ARG A 321 -13.15 14.82 18.45
C ARG A 321 -12.87 13.78 19.54
N GLY A 322 -11.64 13.30 19.67
CA GLY A 322 -11.26 12.33 20.71
C GLY A 322 -11.64 10.88 20.42
N ALA A 323 -11.79 10.47 19.15
CA ALA A 323 -12.11 9.09 18.78
C ALA A 323 -11.07 8.07 19.31
N ARG A 324 -11.41 7.41 20.42
CA ARG A 324 -10.52 6.47 21.14
C ARG A 324 -10.22 5.21 20.33
N TRP A 325 -11.15 4.76 19.49
CA TRP A 325 -10.98 3.56 18.66
C TRP A 325 -9.87 3.73 17.62
N LEU A 326 -9.73 4.92 17.01
CA LEU A 326 -8.62 5.21 16.09
C LEU A 326 -7.28 5.25 16.82
N ARG A 327 -7.23 5.88 17.99
CA ARG A 327 -6.01 5.91 18.83
C ARG A 327 -5.59 4.50 19.25
N ALA A 328 -6.54 3.59 19.46
CA ALA A 328 -6.24 2.19 19.77
C ALA A 328 -5.49 1.46 18.65
N LEU A 329 -5.55 1.95 17.39
CA LEU A 329 -4.81 1.39 16.26
C LEU A 329 -3.36 1.89 16.18
N ALA A 330 -2.99 2.96 16.90
CA ALA A 330 -1.65 3.54 16.84
C ALA A 330 -0.53 2.54 17.16
N PRO A 331 -0.63 1.63 18.15
CA PRO A 331 0.38 0.60 18.38
C PRO A 331 0.67 -0.26 17.15
N ALA A 332 -0.36 -0.69 16.42
CA ALA A 332 -0.18 -1.48 15.20
C ALA A 332 0.50 -0.67 14.09
N GLY A 333 0.17 0.62 13.94
CA GLY A 333 0.82 1.50 12.96
C GLY A 333 2.26 1.90 13.33
N ARG A 334 2.62 1.89 14.63
CA ARG A 334 4.01 2.03 15.09
C ARG A 334 4.88 0.83 14.70
N MET A 335 4.26 -0.33 14.46
CA MET A 335 4.86 -1.59 14.07
C MET A 335 4.39 -2.02 12.67
N ALA A 336 4.10 -1.05 11.78
CA ALA A 336 3.45 -1.33 10.51
C ALA A 336 4.27 -2.28 9.61
N LEU A 337 5.60 -2.16 9.58
CA LEU A 337 6.45 -3.03 8.76
C LEU A 337 6.52 -4.44 9.36
N SER A 338 6.68 -4.56 10.68
CA SER A 338 6.65 -5.86 11.35
C SER A 338 5.31 -6.58 11.16
N ASN A 339 4.19 -5.86 11.34
CA ASN A 339 2.86 -6.44 11.21
C ASN A 339 2.51 -6.78 9.76
N TYR A 340 2.92 -5.96 8.78
CA TYR A 340 2.75 -6.28 7.35
C TYR A 340 3.48 -7.58 6.96
N LEU A 341 4.75 -7.71 7.35
CA LEU A 341 5.50 -8.95 7.07
C LEU A 341 4.91 -10.15 7.80
N LEU A 342 4.43 -9.96 9.04
CA LEU A 342 3.72 -11.01 9.78
C LEU A 342 2.40 -11.40 9.10
N GLN A 343 1.66 -10.45 8.52
CA GLN A 343 0.43 -10.76 7.76
C GLN A 343 0.77 -11.61 6.54
N SER A 344 1.82 -11.28 5.79
CA SER A 344 2.26 -12.08 4.66
C SER A 344 2.71 -13.48 5.05
N LEU A 345 3.50 -13.59 6.13
CA LEU A 345 3.95 -14.89 6.66
C LEU A 345 2.76 -15.75 7.12
N LEU A 346 1.79 -15.14 7.82
CA LEU A 346 0.58 -15.86 8.25
C LEU A 346 -0.29 -16.24 7.06
N GLY A 347 -0.44 -15.36 6.07
CA GLY A 347 -1.20 -15.62 4.85
C GLY A 347 -0.63 -16.79 4.07
N THR A 348 0.67 -16.77 3.78
CA THR A 348 1.31 -17.86 3.02
C THR A 348 1.35 -19.14 3.82
N TRP A 349 1.56 -19.09 5.13
CA TRP A 349 1.48 -20.26 5.99
C TRP A 349 0.06 -20.84 6.10
N LEU A 350 -0.99 -20.01 6.13
CA LEU A 350 -2.38 -20.50 6.20
C LEU A 350 -2.84 -21.12 4.87
N PHE A 351 -2.53 -20.46 3.76
CA PHE A 351 -3.12 -20.81 2.48
C PHE A 351 -2.25 -21.72 1.62
N TYR A 352 -0.93 -21.58 1.60
CA TYR A 352 -0.11 -22.31 0.62
C TYR A 352 0.11 -23.77 1.05
N GLY A 353 0.40 -24.63 0.07
CA GLY A 353 0.64 -26.07 0.26
C GLY A 353 1.80 -26.42 1.20
N HIS A 354 2.82 -25.55 1.30
CA HIS A 354 3.92 -25.71 2.27
C HIS A 354 3.55 -25.35 3.72
N GLY A 355 2.31 -24.90 3.96
CA GLY A 355 1.78 -24.53 5.26
C GLY A 355 0.57 -25.39 5.65
N LEU A 356 -0.59 -24.77 5.86
CA LEU A 356 -1.86 -25.44 6.19
C LEU A 356 -2.70 -25.79 4.96
N GLY A 357 -2.33 -25.32 3.77
CA GLY A 357 -2.93 -25.76 2.50
C GLY A 357 -4.35 -25.29 2.23
N LEU A 358 -4.83 -24.22 2.87
CA LEU A 358 -6.22 -23.73 2.73
C LEU A 358 -6.51 -22.97 1.42
N TRP A 359 -5.65 -23.08 0.41
CA TRP A 359 -5.76 -22.38 -0.86
C TRP A 359 -7.06 -22.73 -1.59
N GLY A 360 -7.87 -21.73 -1.90
CA GLY A 360 -9.17 -21.91 -2.56
C GLY A 360 -10.26 -22.54 -1.69
N GLU A 361 -9.99 -22.83 -0.41
CA GLU A 361 -10.95 -23.51 0.48
C GLU A 361 -11.75 -22.56 1.36
N VAL A 362 -11.24 -21.34 1.58
CA VAL A 362 -11.86 -20.34 2.46
C VAL A 362 -12.63 -19.32 1.64
N GLY A 363 -13.95 -19.33 1.79
CA GLY A 363 -14.85 -18.34 1.20
C GLY A 363 -14.53 -16.91 1.66
N ARG A 364 -14.87 -15.92 0.83
CA ARG A 364 -14.50 -14.53 1.02
C ARG A 364 -14.96 -13.93 2.35
N ALA A 365 -16.18 -14.23 2.78
CA ALA A 365 -16.72 -13.73 4.04
C ALA A 365 -15.87 -14.18 5.24
N TRP A 366 -15.42 -15.44 5.21
CA TRP A 366 -14.54 -15.99 6.24
C TRP A 366 -13.12 -15.42 6.18
N GLN A 367 -12.61 -15.11 4.99
CA GLN A 367 -11.34 -14.38 4.87
C GLN A 367 -11.41 -13.00 5.54
N VAL A 368 -12.49 -12.23 5.29
CA VAL A 368 -12.70 -10.91 5.92
C VAL A 368 -12.82 -11.03 7.45
N ALA A 369 -13.59 -12.00 7.94
CA ALA A 369 -13.71 -12.26 9.38
C ALA A 369 -12.37 -12.67 10.01
N GLY A 370 -11.61 -13.54 9.34
CA GLY A 370 -10.27 -13.96 9.75
C GLY A 370 -9.28 -12.80 9.82
N VAL A 371 -9.28 -11.92 8.82
CA VAL A 371 -8.49 -10.67 8.83
C VAL A 371 -8.84 -9.81 10.04
N ALA A 372 -10.13 -9.58 10.30
CA ALA A 372 -10.56 -8.77 11.45
C ALA A 372 -10.06 -9.37 12.78
N ALA A 373 -10.16 -10.69 12.94
CA ALA A 373 -9.68 -11.40 14.13
C ALA A 373 -8.16 -11.31 14.29
N VAL A 374 -7.40 -11.66 13.24
CA VAL A 374 -5.93 -11.62 13.25
C VAL A 374 -5.43 -10.19 13.48
N PHE A 375 -6.03 -9.20 12.83
CA PHE A 375 -5.63 -7.80 13.00
C PHE A 375 -5.93 -7.28 14.41
N ALA A 376 -7.06 -7.66 15.02
CA ALA A 376 -7.34 -7.33 16.42
C ALA A 376 -6.29 -7.90 17.37
N LEU A 377 -5.86 -9.16 17.14
CA LEU A 377 -4.76 -9.78 17.87
C LEU A 377 -3.43 -9.04 17.62
N GLN A 378 -3.14 -8.63 16.39
CA GLN A 378 -1.95 -7.83 16.08
C GLN A 378 -1.95 -6.47 16.79
N VAL A 379 -3.11 -5.80 16.91
CA VAL A 379 -3.24 -4.55 17.66
C VAL A 379 -2.94 -4.79 19.16
N ALA A 380 -3.53 -5.83 19.75
CA ALA A 380 -3.29 -6.19 21.15
C ALA A 380 -1.82 -6.57 21.40
N ALA A 381 -1.24 -7.41 20.54
CA ALA A 381 0.15 -7.82 20.59
C ALA A 381 1.10 -6.64 20.42
N SER A 382 0.82 -5.73 19.47
CA SER A 382 1.62 -4.51 19.26
C SER A 382 1.60 -3.61 20.49
N ARG A 383 0.45 -3.47 21.16
CA ARG A 383 0.33 -2.72 22.41
C ARG A 383 1.16 -3.37 23.54
N ALA A 384 1.01 -4.68 23.74
CA ALA A 384 1.75 -5.42 24.76
C ALA A 384 3.27 -5.42 24.51
N TRP A 385 3.68 -5.47 23.24
CA TRP A 385 5.07 -5.38 22.81
C TRP A 385 5.66 -4.00 23.09
N LEU A 386 4.97 -2.93 22.64
CA LEU A 386 5.44 -1.56 22.80
C LEU A 386 5.41 -1.05 24.24
N ALA A 387 4.72 -1.75 25.15
CA ALA A 387 4.83 -1.51 26.59
C ALA A 387 6.24 -1.86 27.13
N ARG A 388 6.94 -2.81 26.50
CA ARG A 388 8.26 -3.29 26.92
C ARG A 388 9.39 -2.79 26.01
N PHE A 389 9.11 -2.65 24.72
CA PHE A 389 10.08 -2.28 23.69
C PHE A 389 9.75 -0.93 23.04
N ARG A 390 10.75 -0.26 22.47
CA ARG A 390 10.61 1.06 21.83
C ARG A 390 10.12 0.98 20.38
N TYR A 391 10.44 -0.12 19.70
CA TYR A 391 10.22 -0.33 18.27
C TYR A 391 9.70 -1.76 18.03
N GLY A 392 9.02 -1.98 16.90
CA GLY A 392 8.79 -3.34 16.42
C GLY A 392 10.11 -4.00 15.98
N PRO A 393 10.16 -5.34 15.92
CA PRO A 393 11.39 -6.08 15.60
C PRO A 393 12.04 -5.65 14.30
N VAL A 394 11.26 -5.55 13.22
CA VAL A 394 11.78 -5.20 11.89
C VAL A 394 12.09 -3.71 11.80
N GLU A 395 11.28 -2.85 12.42
CA GLU A 395 11.58 -1.42 12.51
C GLU A 395 12.89 -1.14 13.26
N TRP A 396 13.21 -1.96 14.28
CA TRP A 396 14.46 -1.87 15.02
C TRP A 396 15.66 -2.22 14.14
N LEU A 397 15.62 -3.36 13.43
CA LEU A 397 16.65 -3.76 12.46
C LEU A 397 16.83 -2.72 11.36
N TRP A 398 15.72 -2.24 10.79
CA TRP A 398 15.72 -1.22 9.76
C TRP A 398 16.36 0.08 10.23
N ARG A 399 16.11 0.50 11.47
CA ARG A 399 16.76 1.65 12.09
C ARG A 399 18.25 1.39 12.33
N GLY A 400 18.61 0.20 12.80
CA GLY A 400 20.01 -0.21 12.97
C GLY A 400 20.83 0.02 11.71
N PHE A 401 20.34 -0.46 10.58
CA PHE A 401 20.99 -0.24 9.28
C PHE A 401 21.00 1.25 8.87
N THR A 402 19.87 1.94 9.05
CA THR A 402 19.69 3.35 8.68
C THR A 402 20.72 4.25 9.41
N TYR A 403 20.88 4.07 10.72
CA TYR A 403 21.75 4.90 11.56
C TYR A 403 23.17 4.33 11.71
N GLY A 404 23.42 3.10 11.29
CA GLY A 404 24.72 2.42 11.45
C GLY A 404 25.00 1.92 12.87
N ALA A 405 24.03 2.01 13.76
CA ALA A 405 24.11 1.50 15.12
C ALA A 405 22.72 1.05 15.57
N LEU A 406 22.65 -0.10 16.27
CA LEU A 406 21.39 -0.61 16.80
C LEU A 406 20.94 0.28 17.98
N PRO A 407 19.80 0.98 17.88
CA PRO A 407 19.31 1.78 19.00
C PRO A 407 18.88 0.88 20.16
N PRO A 408 18.84 1.37 21.41
CA PRO A 408 18.38 0.58 22.54
C PRO A 408 16.93 0.11 22.31
N MET A 409 16.71 -1.20 22.41
CA MET A 409 15.42 -1.82 22.12
C MET A 409 14.44 -1.74 23.29
N ARG A 410 14.91 -1.99 24.51
CA ARG A 410 14.09 -1.95 25.74
C ARG A 410 13.83 -0.52 26.18
N ARG A 411 12.65 -0.27 26.74
CA ARG A 411 12.41 0.97 27.49
C ARG A 411 13.29 0.95 28.74
N ALA A 412 13.86 2.09 29.12
CA ALA A 412 14.46 2.20 30.45
C ALA A 412 13.33 1.99 31.45
N ALA A 413 13.56 1.17 32.49
CA ALA A 413 12.57 1.06 33.57
C ALA A 413 12.30 2.48 34.08
N ALA A 414 11.02 2.86 34.15
CA ALA A 414 10.64 4.03 34.93
C ALA A 414 11.11 3.72 36.36
N ARG A 415 12.14 4.42 36.82
CA ARG A 415 12.55 4.36 38.22
C ARG A 415 11.54 5.11 39.06
#